data_AF-A0A432SXC7-F1
#
_entry.id   AF-A0A432SXC7-F1
#
_cell.length_a   1.000
_cell.length_b   1.000
_cell.length_c   1.000
_cell.angle_alpha   90.00
_cell.angle_beta   90.00
_cell.angle_gamma   90.00
#
_symmetry.space_group_name_H-M   'P 1'
#
loop_
_entity.id
_entity.type
_entity.pdbx_description
1 polymer ?
#
loop_
_entity_poly.entity_id
_entity_poly.type
_entity_poly.pdbx_seq_one_letter_code
_entity_poly.pdbx_strand_id
1 'polypeptide(L)'
;MKKLLISMTLLTATTLIADVQAGEKVYKENCAMCHSINGGGGMGPDFNMVAYSRHKEEIEYYAKDPYSMYKAFGYSANAMPTLPLEDQQFKDVSEYISSLQPFKKWMIKKKPTKETVKKEEESNESKENNQSVILN
;
A
#
# COMPACT_ATOMS: atom_id res chain seq x y z
N MET A 1 -31.49 13.26 -47.50
CA MET A 1 -30.77 14.18 -46.58
C MET A 1 -30.85 13.59 -45.18
N LYS A 2 -29.77 13.69 -44.39
CA LYS A 2 -29.48 12.97 -43.10
C LYS A 2 -28.57 11.73 -43.24
N LYS A 3 -27.38 11.94 -43.82
CA LYS A 3 -26.15 11.34 -43.29
C LYS A 3 -25.40 12.51 -42.69
N LEU A 4 -25.17 12.56 -41.38
CA LEU A 4 -24.08 13.31 -40.75
C LEU A 4 -24.25 13.34 -39.21
N LEU A 5 -23.15 12.99 -38.53
CA LEU A 5 -22.79 13.37 -37.15
C LEU A 5 -23.33 12.52 -35.98
N ILE A 6 -23.07 11.21 -36.00
CA ILE A 6 -22.89 10.43 -34.75
C ILE A 6 -21.45 9.90 -34.73
N SER A 7 -20.49 10.80 -34.92
CA SER A 7 -19.07 10.47 -34.86
C SER A 7 -18.41 11.47 -33.92
N MET A 8 -17.61 10.96 -32.99
CA MET A 8 -16.60 11.69 -32.23
C MET A 8 -17.05 12.36 -30.92
N THR A 9 -17.56 11.56 -29.99
CA THR A 9 -17.31 11.84 -28.56
C THR A 9 -17.06 10.54 -27.82
N LEU A 10 -16.06 9.78 -28.31
CA LEU A 10 -15.40 8.81 -27.45
C LEU A 10 -14.49 9.64 -26.54
N LEU A 11 -15.06 10.11 -25.43
CA LEU A 11 -14.30 10.69 -24.33
C LEU A 11 -13.41 9.56 -23.84
N THR A 12 -12.18 9.50 -24.35
CA THR A 12 -11.16 8.58 -23.85
C THR A 12 -10.94 8.98 -22.41
N ALA A 13 -11.60 8.26 -21.49
CA ALA A 13 -11.21 8.25 -20.10
C ALA A 13 -9.77 7.74 -20.11
N THR A 14 -8.80 8.66 -20.12
CA THR A 14 -7.42 8.37 -19.81
C THR A 14 -7.44 7.84 -18.39
N THR A 15 -7.51 6.53 -18.28
CA THR A 15 -7.35 5.83 -17.02
C THR A 15 -6.00 6.26 -16.46
N LEU A 16 -6.03 6.99 -15.35
CA LEU A 16 -4.88 7.40 -14.53
C LEU A 16 -4.24 6.15 -13.92
N ILE A 17 -3.71 5.27 -14.78
CA ILE A 17 -2.97 4.07 -14.39
C ILE A 17 -1.57 4.53 -14.02
N ALA A 18 -1.07 4.05 -12.89
CA ALA A 18 0.28 4.36 -12.44
C ALA A 18 1.32 3.71 -13.38
N ASP A 19 2.37 4.45 -13.71
CA ASP A 19 3.49 4.00 -14.54
C ASP A 19 4.76 3.85 -13.68
N VAL A 20 5.28 2.62 -13.60
CA VAL A 20 6.49 2.29 -12.81
C VAL A 20 7.73 3.03 -13.32
N GLN A 21 7.90 3.19 -14.65
CA GLN A 21 9.07 3.89 -15.20
C GLN A 21 8.99 5.39 -14.94
N ALA A 22 7.80 5.98 -15.06
CA ALA A 22 7.59 7.37 -14.65
C ALA A 22 7.86 7.55 -13.15
N GLY A 23 7.40 6.59 -12.33
CA GLY A 23 7.62 6.58 -10.88
C GLY A 23 9.09 6.50 -10.49
N GLU A 24 9.89 5.70 -11.20
CA GLU A 24 11.34 5.63 -10.99
C GLU A 24 12.00 6.99 -11.21
N LYS A 25 11.58 7.72 -12.25
CA LYS A 25 12.08 9.08 -12.50
C LYS A 25 11.72 10.03 -11.36
N VAL A 26 10.46 10.01 -10.91
CA VAL A 26 10.00 10.83 -9.78
C VAL A 26 10.81 10.52 -8.51
N TYR A 27 11.05 9.25 -8.22
CA TYR A 27 11.87 8.81 -7.09
C TYR A 27 13.29 9.39 -7.14
N LYS A 28 13.97 9.25 -8.29
CA LYS A 28 15.35 9.74 -8.46
C LYS A 28 15.46 11.25 -8.25
N GLU A 29 14.47 12.00 -8.70
CA GLU A 29 14.49 13.47 -8.65
C GLU A 29 14.07 14.03 -7.29
N ASN A 30 13.16 13.36 -6.57
CA ASN A 30 12.49 13.96 -5.41
C ASN A 30 12.70 13.20 -4.09
N CYS A 31 12.97 11.90 -4.14
CA CYS A 31 12.94 11.06 -2.94
C CYS A 31 14.33 10.50 -2.58
N ALA A 32 15.16 10.22 -3.57
CA ALA A 32 16.45 9.54 -3.42
C ALA A 32 17.48 10.30 -2.55
N MET A 33 17.28 11.62 -2.37
CA MET A 33 18.13 12.42 -1.48
C MET A 33 17.97 12.03 0.00
N CYS A 34 16.78 11.58 0.40
CA CYS A 34 16.46 11.27 1.80
C CYS A 34 16.22 9.78 2.04
N HIS A 35 15.75 9.05 1.02
CA HIS A 35 15.38 7.65 1.10
C HIS A 35 16.27 6.79 0.20
N SER A 36 16.77 5.68 0.73
CA SER A 36 17.49 4.66 -0.05
C SER A 36 16.56 3.55 -0.55
N ILE A 37 17.06 2.75 -1.50
CA ILE A 37 16.40 1.54 -2.04
C ILE A 37 17.33 0.31 -2.02
N ASN A 38 18.37 0.34 -1.18
CA ASN A 38 19.41 -0.71 -1.16
C ASN A 38 19.54 -1.35 0.23
N GLY A 39 18.51 -1.23 1.07
CA GLY A 39 18.56 -1.72 2.46
C GLY A 39 19.42 -0.85 3.37
N GLY A 40 19.67 0.40 2.97
CA GLY A 40 20.42 1.38 3.75
C GLY A 40 19.55 2.10 4.79
N GLY A 41 20.16 3.01 5.55
CA GLY A 41 19.43 4.01 6.34
C GLY A 41 19.65 5.40 5.78
N GLY A 42 18.83 6.37 6.19
CA GLY A 42 18.94 7.77 5.76
C GLY A 42 18.11 8.70 6.65
N MET A 43 17.83 9.90 6.16
CA MET A 43 16.88 10.81 6.83
C MET A 43 15.46 10.24 6.85
N GLY A 44 15.10 9.47 5.81
CA GLY A 44 13.86 8.72 5.74
C GLY A 44 14.08 7.20 5.76
N PRO A 45 13.04 6.40 6.05
CA PRO A 45 13.11 4.95 5.98
C PRO A 45 13.41 4.45 4.55
N ASP A 46 14.15 3.36 4.45
CA ASP A 46 14.47 2.72 3.16
C ASP A 46 13.21 2.18 2.48
N PHE A 47 13.11 2.44 1.18
CA PHE A 47 11.94 2.10 0.41
C PHE A 47 11.81 0.61 0.09
N ASN A 48 12.85 -0.22 0.16
CA ASN A 48 12.62 -1.68 0.18
C ASN A 48 11.84 -2.09 1.42
N MET A 49 12.16 -1.52 2.58
CA MET A 49 11.44 -1.86 3.82
C MET A 49 10.01 -1.33 3.79
N VAL A 50 9.80 -0.11 3.27
CA VAL A 50 8.46 0.46 3.07
C VAL A 50 7.67 -0.40 2.09
N ALA A 51 8.24 -0.75 0.94
CA ALA A 51 7.61 -1.59 -0.07
C ALA A 51 7.20 -2.96 0.46
N TYR A 52 7.99 -3.55 1.37
CA TYR A 52 7.67 -4.82 2.01
C TYR A 52 6.50 -4.70 3.00
N SER A 53 6.38 -3.56 3.69
CA SER A 53 5.53 -3.43 4.89
C SER A 53 4.27 -2.61 4.70
N ARG A 54 4.17 -1.78 3.66
CA ARG A 54 3.04 -0.87 3.39
C ARG A 54 2.37 -1.20 2.07
N HIS A 55 1.06 -0.98 2.03
CA HIS A 55 0.29 -0.98 0.79
C HIS A 55 0.63 0.26 -0.04
N LYS A 56 0.50 0.15 -1.37
CA LYS A 56 0.80 1.24 -2.30
C LYS A 56 -0.01 2.50 -1.97
N GLU A 57 -1.28 2.33 -1.64
CA GLU A 57 -2.21 3.42 -1.35
C GLU A 57 -1.80 4.17 -0.07
N GLU A 58 -1.24 3.46 0.91
CA GLU A 58 -0.67 4.08 2.11
C GLU A 58 0.57 4.93 1.77
N ILE A 59 1.41 4.45 0.85
CA ILE A 59 2.61 5.16 0.38
C ILE A 59 2.21 6.44 -0.36
N GLU A 60 1.25 6.33 -1.30
CA GLU A 60 0.71 7.49 -2.04
C GLU A 60 0.14 8.53 -1.08
N TYR A 61 -0.73 8.09 -0.15
CA TYR A 61 -1.44 9.00 0.75
C TYR A 61 -0.49 9.70 1.73
N TYR A 62 0.50 8.99 2.26
CA TYR A 62 1.53 9.60 3.11
C TYR A 62 2.36 10.64 2.36
N ALA A 63 2.79 10.32 1.14
CA ALA A 63 3.64 11.21 0.34
C ALA A 63 2.94 12.53 -0.03
N LYS A 64 1.61 12.50 -0.20
CA LYS A 64 0.78 13.68 -0.49
C LYS A 64 0.69 14.66 0.68
N ASP A 65 0.58 14.16 1.91
CA ASP A 65 0.43 15.01 3.10
C ASP A 65 1.20 14.46 4.32
N PRO A 66 2.54 14.53 4.32
CA PRO A 66 3.33 13.96 5.41
C PRO A 66 3.11 14.69 6.75
N TYR A 67 2.72 15.97 6.73
CA TYR A 67 2.50 16.76 7.95
C TYR A 67 1.23 16.37 8.69
N SER A 68 0.15 16.04 7.99
CA SER A 68 -1.06 15.54 8.64
C SER A 68 -0.97 14.05 9.00
N MET A 69 -0.18 13.28 8.24
CA MET A 69 -0.22 11.82 8.30
C MET A 69 0.82 11.19 9.23
N TYR A 70 1.91 11.86 9.59
CA TYR A 70 3.02 11.24 10.32
C TYR A 70 2.62 10.51 11.61
N LYS A 71 1.74 11.10 12.43
CA LYS A 71 1.27 10.46 13.66
C LYS A 71 0.43 9.21 13.38
N ALA A 72 -0.46 9.28 12.40
CA ALA A 72 -1.32 8.16 12.02
C ALA A 72 -0.49 6.96 11.50
N PHE A 73 0.69 7.24 10.92
CA PHE A 73 1.63 6.23 10.44
C PHE A 73 2.64 5.76 11.50
N GLY A 74 2.55 6.30 12.71
CA GLY A 74 3.34 5.86 13.88
C GLY A 74 4.63 6.63 14.11
N TYR A 75 4.85 7.76 13.43
CA TYR A 75 6.02 8.61 13.64
C TYR A 75 5.76 9.65 14.74
N SER A 76 6.77 9.91 15.58
CA SER A 76 6.68 10.93 16.64
C SER A 76 6.95 12.35 16.14
N ALA A 77 7.63 12.49 14.99
CA ALA A 77 7.92 13.76 14.33
C ALA A 77 7.94 13.57 12.80
N ASN A 78 7.80 14.66 12.06
CA ASN A 78 7.90 14.68 10.60
C ASN A 78 9.05 15.59 10.15
N ALA A 79 9.94 15.05 9.31
CA ALA A 79 10.95 15.81 8.58
C ALA A 79 10.72 15.78 7.06
N MET A 80 9.74 15.01 6.57
CA MET A 80 9.44 14.91 5.15
C MET A 80 8.68 16.17 4.70
N PRO A 81 9.19 16.93 3.73
CA PRO A 81 8.55 18.14 3.24
C PRO A 81 7.35 17.80 2.34
N THR A 82 6.46 18.77 2.14
CA THR A 82 5.48 18.71 1.05
C THR A 82 6.21 18.84 -0.27
N LEU A 83 5.96 17.90 -1.19
CA LEU A 83 6.60 17.88 -2.51
C LEU A 83 5.70 18.58 -3.54
N PRO A 84 6.25 19.38 -4.47
CA PRO A 84 5.49 20.05 -5.51
C PRO A 84 5.20 19.08 -6.68
N LEU A 85 4.50 17.99 -6.39
CA LEU A 85 4.16 16.94 -7.34
C LEU A 85 2.67 16.96 -7.67
N GLU A 86 2.33 16.55 -8.88
CA GLU A 86 0.96 16.30 -9.31
C GLU A 86 0.45 14.96 -8.78
N ASP A 87 -0.88 14.81 -8.71
CA ASP A 87 -1.52 13.57 -8.26
C ASP A 87 -1.04 12.33 -9.00
N GLN A 88 -0.82 12.43 -10.30
CA GLN A 88 -0.34 11.31 -11.10
C GLN A 88 1.10 10.92 -10.72
N GLN A 89 1.97 11.89 -10.42
CA GLN A 89 3.34 11.62 -10.01
C GLN A 89 3.41 10.90 -8.66
N PHE A 90 2.50 11.21 -7.74
CA PHE A 90 2.36 10.46 -6.48
C PHE A 90 1.91 9.01 -6.72
N LYS A 91 0.98 8.78 -7.64
CA LYS A 91 0.57 7.42 -8.02
C LYS A 91 1.73 6.65 -8.63
N ASP A 92 2.40 7.25 -9.60
CA ASP A 92 3.54 6.63 -10.31
C ASP A 92 4.66 6.26 -9.33
N VAL A 93 5.07 7.18 -8.45
CA VAL A 93 6.15 6.91 -7.49
C VAL A 93 5.74 5.88 -6.45
N SER A 94 4.48 5.86 -6.01
CA SER A 94 3.98 4.84 -5.08
C SER A 94 3.96 3.45 -5.71
N GLU A 95 3.62 3.35 -6.99
CA GLU A 95 3.67 2.09 -7.76
C GLU A 95 5.11 1.62 -7.91
N TYR A 96 6.02 2.52 -8.28
CA TYR A 96 7.45 2.22 -8.34
C TYR A 96 7.98 1.71 -6.98
N ILE A 97 7.73 2.43 -5.89
CA ILE A 97 8.17 2.02 -4.54
C ILE A 97 7.59 0.65 -4.21
N SER A 98 6.28 0.43 -4.42
CA SER A 98 5.68 -0.88 -4.17
C SER A 98 6.34 -1.98 -5.00
N SER A 99 6.71 -1.72 -6.25
CA SER A 99 7.35 -2.72 -7.12
C SER A 99 8.72 -3.21 -6.64
N LEU A 100 9.40 -2.47 -5.75
CA LEU A 100 10.73 -2.83 -5.24
C LEU A 100 10.76 -4.16 -4.47
N GLN A 101 9.61 -4.61 -3.95
CA GLN A 101 9.51 -5.88 -3.23
C GLN A 101 8.37 -6.73 -3.80
N PRO A 102 8.67 -7.89 -4.40
CA PRO A 102 7.65 -8.78 -4.94
C PRO A 102 6.87 -9.51 -3.83
N PHE A 103 7.50 -9.72 -2.67
CA PHE A 103 6.88 -10.30 -1.49
C PHE A 103 6.57 -9.23 -0.45
N LYS A 104 5.41 -9.36 0.20
CA LYS A 104 4.86 -8.36 1.11
C LYS A 104 4.54 -9.00 2.43
N LYS A 105 4.66 -8.24 3.52
CA LYS A 105 4.42 -8.71 4.89
C LYS A 105 3.04 -9.36 5.06
N TRP A 106 2.01 -8.78 4.44
CA TRP A 106 0.63 -9.28 4.54
C TRP A 106 0.39 -10.57 3.73
N MET A 107 1.30 -10.96 2.83
CA MET A 107 1.20 -12.22 2.09
C MET A 107 1.71 -13.43 2.88
N ILE A 108 2.39 -13.22 4.00
CA ILE A 108 2.89 -14.29 4.86
C ILE A 108 1.75 -14.76 5.77
N LYS A 109 1.23 -15.96 5.54
CA LYS A 109 0.29 -16.62 6.47
C LYS A 109 1.04 -16.92 7.78
N LYS A 110 0.55 -16.41 8.90
CA LYS A 110 1.08 -16.80 10.22
C LYS A 110 0.79 -18.28 10.44
N LYS A 111 1.81 -19.06 10.80
CA LYS A 111 1.62 -20.40 11.35
C LYS A 111 0.83 -20.26 12.66
N PRO A 112 -0.19 -21.08 12.93
CA PRO A 112 -0.93 -20.99 14.18
C PRO A 112 0.07 -21.17 15.35
N THR A 113 0.02 -20.23 16.29
CA THR A 113 0.76 -20.34 17.55
C THR A 113 0.09 -21.38 18.43
N LYS A 114 0.83 -21.98 19.37
CA LYS A 114 0.25 -22.93 20.33
C LYS A 114 -0.96 -22.36 21.09
N GLU A 115 -1.00 -21.04 21.25
CA GLU A 115 -2.08 -20.31 21.90
C GLU A 115 -3.33 -20.17 21.02
N THR A 116 -3.18 -20.04 19.69
CA THR A 116 -4.31 -20.06 18.74
C THR A 116 -4.88 -21.46 18.54
N VAL A 117 -4.04 -22.52 18.57
CA VAL A 117 -4.51 -23.91 18.51
C VAL A 117 -5.37 -24.26 19.72
N LYS A 118 -4.95 -23.84 20.92
CA LYS A 118 -5.70 -24.11 22.15
C LYS A 118 -7.08 -23.43 22.18
N LYS A 119 -7.18 -22.19 21.67
CA LYS A 119 -8.47 -21.49 21.55
C LYS A 119 -9.41 -22.11 20.52
N GLU A 120 -8.87 -22.65 19.43
CA GLU A 120 -9.67 -23.35 18.42
C GLU A 120 -10.20 -24.69 18.96
N GLU A 121 -9.39 -25.44 19.71
CA GLU A 121 -9.81 -26.67 20.40
C GLU A 121 -10.90 -26.41 21.45
N GLU A 122 -10.71 -25.43 22.34
CA GLU A 122 -11.72 -25.04 23.36
C GLU A 122 -13.03 -24.51 22.71
N SER A 123 -12.93 -23.86 21.54
CA SER A 123 -14.10 -23.36 20.80
C SER A 123 -14.86 -24.43 20.01
N ASN A 124 -14.20 -25.54 19.65
CA ASN A 124 -14.84 -26.67 18.97
C ASN A 124 -15.43 -27.66 19.98
N GLU A 125 -14.78 -27.88 21.12
CA GLU A 125 -15.31 -28.70 22.22
C GLU A 125 -16.60 -28.10 22.83
N SER A 126 -16.68 -26.77 22.95
CA SER A 126 -17.90 -26.06 23.38
C SER A 126 -19.03 -26.07 22.34
N LYS A 127 -18.73 -26.29 21.07
CA LYS A 127 -19.75 -26.47 20.01
C LYS A 127 -20.27 -27.90 19.95
N GLU A 128 -19.41 -28.90 20.12
CA GLU A 128 -19.84 -30.31 20.21
C GLU A 128 -20.71 -30.56 21.44
N ASN A 129 -20.39 -29.97 22.60
CA ASN A 129 -21.23 -30.08 23.79
C ASN A 129 -22.57 -29.36 23.69
N ASN A 130 -22.71 -28.33 22.86
CA ASN A 130 -24.01 -27.69 22.61
C ASN A 130 -24.84 -28.41 21.53
N GLN A 131 -24.19 -29.21 20.66
CA GLN A 131 -24.87 -30.04 19.66
C GLN A 131 -25.48 -31.31 20.29
N SER A 132 -24.87 -31.85 21.35
CA SER A 132 -25.36 -33.04 22.06
C SER A 132 -26.57 -32.78 22.98
N VAL A 133 -26.83 -31.53 23.36
CA VAL A 133 -27.94 -31.14 24.25
C VAL A 133 -29.27 -30.95 23.49
N ILE A 134 -29.25 -30.79 22.17
CA ILE A 134 -30.45 -30.50 21.36
C ILE A 134 -31.17 -31.79 20.87
N LEU A 135 -30.65 -32.98 21.18
CA LEU A 135 -31.21 -34.27 20.72
C LEU A 135 -31.97 -35.09 21.80
N ASN A 136 -32.37 -34.48 22.92
CA ASN A 136 -33.24 -35.12 23.93
C ASN A 136 -34.58 -34.41 24.08
#